data_AF-A0A378MYA8-F1
#
_entry.id   AF-A0A378MYA8-F1
#
_cell.length_a   1.000
_cell.length_b   1.000
_cell.length_c   1.000
_cell.angle_alpha   90.00
_cell.angle_beta   90.00
_cell.angle_gamma   90.00
#
_symmetry.space_group_name_H-M   'P 1'
#
loop_
_entity.id
_entity.type
_entity.pdbx_description
1 polymer ?
#
loop_
_entity_poly.entity_id
_entity_poly.type
_entity_poly.pdbx_seq_one_letter_code
_entity_poly.pdbx_strand_id
1 'polypeptide(L)'
;MIEHTVILPQVTIGKNCVIKRAVIDRHCVIPDGLEIGVNAEEDAKRFRVSKMAIVLVTQSMLDKLAGKKLIRILNIQFSKR
;
A
#
# COMPACT_ATOMS: atom_id res chain seq x y z
N MET A 1 10.78 5.11 -7.16
CA MET A 1 11.83 4.08 -7.32
C MET A 1 11.18 2.70 -7.21
N ILE A 2 11.48 1.79 -8.13
CA ILE A 2 10.91 0.43 -8.15
C ILE A 2 12.05 -0.57 -8.28
N GLU A 3 12.12 -1.55 -7.38
CA GLU A 3 13.26 -2.48 -7.27
C GLU A 3 12.77 -3.89 -6.91
N HIS A 4 13.31 -4.92 -7.55
CA HIS A 4 12.99 -6.34 -7.29
C HIS A 4 11.47 -6.62 -7.19
N THR A 5 10.67 -6.00 -8.06
CA THR A 5 9.21 -5.99 -7.96
C THR A 5 8.58 -6.57 -9.24
N VAL A 6 7.57 -7.41 -9.06
CA VAL A 6 6.73 -7.91 -10.15
C VAL A 6 5.45 -7.10 -10.19
N ILE A 7 5.15 -6.50 -11.35
CA ILE A 7 3.96 -5.66 -11.57
C ILE A 7 3.10 -6.38 -12.60
N LEU A 8 1.89 -6.78 -12.21
CA LEU A 8 0.96 -7.43 -13.12
C LEU A 8 0.29 -6.41 -14.08
N PRO A 9 -0.38 -6.88 -15.15
CA PRO A 9 -1.03 -5.99 -16.10
C PRO A 9 -2.01 -4.99 -15.49
N GLN A 10 -2.08 -3.80 -16.10
CA GLN A 10 -3.04 -2.73 -15.79
C GLN A 10 -2.87 -2.12 -14.39
N VAL A 11 -1.66 -2.17 -13.84
CA VAL A 11 -1.33 -1.45 -12.61
C VAL A 11 -0.98 0.00 -12.93
N THR A 12 -1.55 0.93 -12.16
CA THR A 12 -1.20 2.35 -12.19
C THR A 12 -0.36 2.69 -10.97
N ILE A 13 0.78 3.34 -11.17
CA ILE A 13 1.68 3.76 -10.09
C ILE A 13 1.70 5.28 -10.00
N GLY A 14 1.35 5.80 -8.82
CA GLY A 14 1.41 7.21 -8.49
C GLY A 14 2.84 7.77 -8.46
N LYS A 15 2.93 9.08 -8.25
CA LYS A 15 4.19 9.80 -8.19
C LYS A 15 4.92 9.51 -6.88
N ASN A 16 6.25 9.57 -6.91
CA ASN A 16 7.10 9.46 -5.71
C ASN A 16 6.93 8.17 -4.89
N CYS A 17 6.40 7.09 -5.48
CA CYS A 17 6.33 5.80 -4.80
C CYS A 17 7.72 5.17 -4.63
N VAL A 18 7.89 4.42 -3.55
CA VAL A 18 9.05 3.55 -3.32
C VAL A 18 8.55 2.13 -3.15
N ILE A 19 8.87 1.24 -4.09
CA ILE A 19 8.37 -0.14 -4.10
C ILE A 19 9.56 -1.08 -4.19
N LYS A 20 9.75 -1.91 -3.18
CA LYS A 20 10.83 -2.90 -3.08
C LYS A 20 10.27 -4.28 -2.80
N ARG A 21 10.81 -5.31 -3.44
CA ARG A 21 10.51 -6.73 -3.13
C ARG A 21 9.01 -7.02 -3.04
N ALA A 22 8.25 -6.54 -4.02
CA ALA A 22 6.79 -6.65 -4.01
C ALA A 22 6.23 -7.39 -5.23
N VAL A 23 5.02 -7.91 -5.08
CA VAL A 23 4.17 -8.39 -6.16
C VAL A 23 2.89 -7.57 -6.12
N ILE A 24 2.66 -6.80 -7.18
CA ILE A 24 1.49 -5.93 -7.32
C ILE A 24 0.49 -6.63 -8.24
N ASP A 25 -0.69 -6.96 -7.70
CA ASP A 25 -1.75 -7.65 -8.44
C ASP A 25 -2.36 -6.77 -9.55
N ARG A 26 -3.09 -7.39 -10.48
CA ARG A 26 -3.72 -6.72 -11.62
C ARG A 26 -4.66 -5.61 -11.18
N HIS A 27 -4.75 -4.57 -12.01
CA HIS A 27 -5.66 -3.43 -11.81
C HIS A 27 -5.43 -2.62 -10.52
N CYS A 28 -4.33 -2.83 -9.80
CA CYS A 28 -4.01 -2.03 -8.63
C CYS A 28 -3.71 -0.58 -9.01
N VAL A 29 -4.23 0.36 -8.22
CA VAL A 29 -3.89 1.78 -8.30
C VAL A 29 -3.11 2.18 -7.06
N ILE A 30 -1.79 2.29 -7.21
CA ILE A 30 -0.88 2.68 -6.13
C ILE A 30 -0.92 4.20 -5.96
N PRO A 31 -1.30 4.74 -4.79
CA PRO A 31 -1.38 6.18 -4.57
C PRO A 31 0.00 6.83 -4.47
N ASP A 32 0.04 8.14 -4.74
CA ASP A 32 1.24 8.96 -4.65
C ASP A 32 1.93 8.84 -3.28
N GLY A 33 3.27 8.74 -3.30
CA GLY A 33 4.11 8.69 -2.11
C GLY A 33 4.00 7.39 -1.31
N LEU A 34 3.27 6.38 -1.77
CA LEU A 34 3.18 5.11 -1.05
C LEU A 34 4.53 4.36 -1.07
N GLU A 35 4.98 3.97 0.12
CA GLU A 35 6.15 3.13 0.33
C GLU A 35 5.74 1.70 0.65
N ILE A 36 6.30 0.74 -0.09
CA ILE A 36 6.02 -0.70 -0.02
C ILE A 36 7.34 -1.46 -0.01
N GLY A 37 7.54 -2.34 0.96
CA GLY A 37 8.79 -3.10 1.13
C GLY A 37 9.93 -2.26 1.73
N VAL A 38 9.59 -1.18 2.43
CA VAL A 38 10.55 -0.26 3.07
C VAL A 38 10.61 -0.49 4.58
N ASN A 39 9.46 -0.71 5.22
CA ASN A 39 9.35 -1.00 6.64
C ASN A 39 8.52 -2.26 6.84
N ALA A 40 9.18 -3.34 7.27
CA ALA A 40 8.56 -4.65 7.41
C ALA A 40 7.36 -4.67 8.38
N GLU A 41 7.42 -3.91 9.47
CA GLU A 41 6.32 -3.84 10.45
C GLU A 41 5.10 -3.13 9.87
N GLU A 42 5.30 -1.99 9.20
CA GLU A 42 4.22 -1.25 8.57
C GLU A 42 3.65 -2.01 7.36
N ASP A 43 4.49 -2.73 6.62
CA ASP A 43 4.04 -3.57 5.52
C ASP A 43 3.21 -4.75 6.01
N ALA A 44 3.58 -5.40 7.10
CA ALA A 44 2.80 -6.47 7.71
C ALA A 44 1.44 -6.00 8.26
N LYS A 45 1.32 -4.73 8.66
CA LYS A 45 0.04 -4.13 9.09
C LYS A 45 -0.88 -3.79 7.92
N ARG A 46 -0.33 -3.58 6.72
CA ARG A 46 -1.05 -3.05 5.55
C ARG A 46 -1.32 -4.10 4.47
N PHE A 47 -0.42 -5.07 4.32
CA PHE A 47 -0.37 -6.02 3.21
C PHE A 47 -0.04 -7.43 3.69
N ARG A 48 -0.10 -8.40 2.77
CA ARG A 48 0.36 -9.76 3.05
C ARG A 48 1.87 -9.85 2.80
N VAL A 49 2.64 -10.18 3.82
CA VAL A 49 4.09 -10.38 3.73
C VAL A 49 4.42 -11.87 3.83
N SER A 50 5.20 -12.38 2.89
CA SER A 50 5.67 -13.77 2.91
C SER A 50 6.85 -13.97 3.87
N LYS A 51 7.18 -15.22 4.18
CA LYS A 51 8.35 -15.57 5.01
C LYS A 51 9.68 -15.06 4.45
N MET A 52 9.77 -14.86 3.13
CA MET A 52 10.95 -14.33 2.45
C MET A 52 10.90 -12.80 2.29
N ALA A 53 10.09 -12.10 3.09
CA ALA A 53 9.92 -10.65 3.05
C ALA A 53 9.51 -10.11 1.66
N ILE A 54 8.67 -10.86 0.94
CA ILE A 54 8.00 -10.39 -0.29
C ILE A 54 6.61 -9.87 0.05
N VAL A 55 6.29 -8.67 -0.39
CA VAL A 55 5.00 -8.00 -0.13
C VAL A 55 4.01 -8.26 -1.27
N LEU A 56 2.88 -8.90 -0.99
CA LEU A 56 1.76 -9.03 -1.93
C LEU A 56 0.78 -7.87 -1.71
N VAL A 57 0.47 -7.15 -2.79
CA VAL A 57 -0.42 -5.99 -2.79
C VAL A 57 -1.61 -6.25 -3.70
N THR A 58 -2.83 -6.12 -3.16
CA THR A 58 -4.09 -6.21 -3.92
C THR A 58 -4.91 -4.94 -3.75
N GLN A 59 -5.82 -4.68 -4.70
CA GLN A 59 -6.66 -3.47 -4.66
C GLN A 59 -7.49 -3.39 -3.36
N SER A 60 -8.07 -4.52 -2.92
CA SER A 60 -8.81 -4.57 -1.66
C SER A 60 -7.98 -4.18 -0.43
N MET A 61 -6.66 -4.45 -0.43
CA MET A 61 -5.78 -4.00 0.65
C MET A 61 -5.58 -2.48 0.60
N LEU A 62 -5.39 -1.91 -0.60
CA LEU A 62 -5.25 -0.48 -0.81
C LEU A 62 -6.52 0.28 -0.39
N ASP A 63 -7.70 -0.24 -0.75
CA ASP A 63 -9.00 0.36 -0.39
C ASP A 63 -9.19 0.45 1.14
N LYS A 64 -8.72 -0.57 1.88
CA LYS A 64 -8.76 -0.55 3.35
C LYS A 64 -7.85 0.54 3.95
N LEU A 65 -6.75 0.90 3.29
CA LEU A 65 -5.90 2.00 3.73
C LEU A 65 -6.60 3.35 3.53
N ALA A 66 -7.27 3.54 2.40
CA ALA A 66 -8.08 4.72 2.14
C ALA A 66 -9.24 4.86 3.15
N GLY A 67 -9.93 3.75 3.44
CA GLY A 67 -10.99 3.70 4.45
C GLY A 67 -10.51 4.07 5.85
N LYS A 68 -9.35 3.54 6.28
CA LYS A 68 -8.73 3.93 7.56
C LYS A 68 -8.38 5.42 7.61
N LYS A 69 -7.91 6.00 6.50
CA LYS A 69 -7.61 7.44 6.43
C LYS A 69 -8.88 8.28 6.62
N LEU A 70 -10.00 7.89 6.00
CA LEU A 70 -11.28 8.58 6.13
C LEU A 70 -11.82 8.51 7.57
N ILE A 71 -11.82 7.32 8.18
CA ILE A 71 -12.30 7.13 9.57
C ILE A 71 -11.43 7.95 10.54
N ARG A 72 -10.12 7.99 10.31
CA ARG A 72 -9.19 8.74 11.18
C ARG A 72 -9.42 10.26 11.07
N ILE A 73 -9.71 10.79 9.88
CA ILE A 73 -10.07 12.21 9.70
C ILE A 73 -11.38 12.54 10.42
N LEU A 74 -12.39 11.68 10.28
CA LEU A 74 -13.68 11.88 10.95
C LEU A 74 -13.53 11.84 12.48
N ASN A 75 -12.84 10.86 13.04
CA ASN A 75 -12.62 10.76 14.49
C ASN A 75 -11.91 12.00 15.07
N ILE A 76 -10.98 12.61 14.33
CA ILE A 76 -10.32 13.86 14.75
C ILE A 76 -11.29 15.05 14.69
N GLN A 77 -12.14 15.13 13.66
CA GLN A 77 -13.14 16.21 13.54
C GLN A 77 -14.24 16.13 14.60
N PHE A 78 -14.66 14.93 15.02
CA PHE A 78 -15.71 14.75 16.03
C PHE A 78 -15.21 14.87 17.48
N SER A 79 -13.92 14.65 17.76
CA SER A 79 -13.36 14.78 19.12
C SER A 79 -13.14 16.23 19.59
N LYS A 80 -13.36 17.23 18.72
CA LYS A 80 -13.27 18.67 19.05
C LYS A 80 -14.61 19.33 19.37
N ARG A 81 -15.68 18.55 19.60
CA ARG A 81 -16.94 19.05 20.19
C ARG A 81 -17.12 18.53 21.60
#